data_AF-A0A846S488-F1
#
_entry.id   AF-A0A846S488-F1
#
_cell.length_a   1.000
_cell.length_b   1.000
_cell.length_c   1.000
_cell.angle_alpha   90.00
_cell.angle_beta   90.00
_cell.angle_gamma   90.00
#
_symmetry.space_group_name_H-M   'P 1'
#
loop_
_entity.id
_entity.type
_entity.pdbx_description
1 polymer ?
#
loop_
_entity_poly.entity_id
_entity_poly.type
_entity_poly.pdbx_seq_one_letter_code
_entity_poly.pdbx_strand_id
1 'polypeptide(L)'
;MATRTEITTKYARQYKKASKKNKGAVLDEVVAVTGWTRDNARRRLTQAAKHPPGPGRQVAKQPRKPRARKYSYDAVKVLQRVWAISGGQCGKYLHATMRILLDLLEAHNELTTGQDRYDKHVRKELLAMSPATIDRYLKPMRARDAINGISTTKPGSLLRSAITIRRAGDEVEDEPGGMNPEWWTR
;
A
#
# COMPACT_ATOMS: atom_id res chain seq x y z
N MET A 1 -5.31 11.12 -31.09
CA MET A 1 -6.61 10.60 -30.57
C MET A 1 -6.90 11.28 -29.23
N ALA A 2 -7.96 12.09 -29.12
CA ALA A 2 -8.34 12.71 -27.85
C ALA A 2 -8.87 11.65 -26.87
N THR A 3 -8.50 11.74 -25.60
CA THR A 3 -8.91 10.75 -24.60
C THR A 3 -10.39 10.94 -24.25
N ARG A 4 -11.14 9.85 -24.00
CA ARG A 4 -12.57 9.89 -23.59
C ARG A 4 -12.83 10.86 -22.42
N THR A 5 -11.84 11.06 -21.56
CA THR A 5 -11.87 12.01 -20.44
C THR A 5 -11.84 13.48 -20.86
N GLU A 6 -11.09 13.84 -21.89
CA GLU A 6 -11.03 15.22 -22.40
C GLU A 6 -12.33 15.60 -23.09
N ILE A 7 -12.88 14.68 -23.89
CA ILE A 7 -14.22 14.78 -24.49
C ILE A 7 -15.26 15.05 -23.39
N THR A 8 -15.31 14.19 -22.36
CA THR A 8 -16.27 14.36 -21.25
C THR A 8 -16.13 15.73 -20.57
N THR A 9 -14.91 16.22 -20.40
CA THR A 9 -14.63 17.52 -19.74
C THR A 9 -15.12 18.70 -20.58
N LYS A 10 -14.86 18.67 -21.90
CA LYS A 10 -15.29 19.70 -22.85
C LYS A 10 -16.81 19.76 -22.94
N TYR A 11 -17.46 18.61 -23.16
CA TYR A 11 -18.90 18.53 -23.31
C TYR A 11 -19.65 18.72 -21.99
N ALA A 12 -19.05 18.49 -20.82
CA ALA A 12 -19.71 18.73 -19.53
C ALA A 12 -20.08 20.20 -19.31
N ARG A 13 -19.20 21.13 -19.71
CA ARG A 13 -19.48 22.58 -19.62
C ARG A 13 -20.59 23.00 -20.58
N GLN A 14 -20.58 22.48 -21.80
CA GLN A 14 -21.61 22.73 -22.81
C GLN A 14 -22.96 22.15 -22.38
N TYR A 15 -22.97 20.91 -21.88
CA TYR A 15 -24.18 20.24 -21.38
C TYR A 15 -24.80 20.96 -20.16
N LYS A 16 -23.97 21.53 -19.27
CA LYS A 16 -24.45 22.33 -18.13
C LYS A 16 -25.12 23.64 -18.59
N LYS A 17 -24.55 24.31 -19.59
CA LYS A 17 -25.06 25.59 -20.15
C LYS A 17 -26.21 25.41 -21.15
N ALA A 18 -26.36 24.23 -21.75
CA ALA A 18 -27.35 23.97 -22.80
C ALA A 18 -28.80 24.05 -22.28
N SER A 19 -29.68 24.59 -23.11
CA SER A 19 -31.14 24.57 -22.90
C SER A 19 -31.70 23.14 -23.01
N LYS A 20 -32.95 22.93 -22.56
CA LYS A 20 -33.61 21.61 -22.62
C LYS A 20 -33.60 21.00 -24.04
N LYS A 21 -33.75 21.85 -25.07
CA LYS A 21 -33.71 21.47 -26.49
C LYS A 21 -32.30 21.07 -26.95
N ASN A 22 -31.27 21.79 -26.50
CA ASN A 22 -29.89 21.57 -26.97
C ASN A 22 -29.16 20.45 -26.23
N LYS A 23 -29.63 20.05 -25.03
CA LYS A 23 -29.05 18.92 -24.28
C LYS A 23 -29.16 17.58 -25.01
N GLY A 24 -30.19 17.40 -25.84
CA GLY A 24 -30.34 16.22 -26.68
C GLY A 24 -29.19 16.09 -27.68
N ALA A 25 -28.99 17.14 -28.49
CA ALA A 25 -27.93 17.19 -29.50
C ALA A 25 -26.53 16.97 -28.91
N VAL A 26 -26.23 17.58 -27.75
CA VAL A 26 -24.95 17.37 -27.05
C VAL A 26 -24.77 15.91 -26.60
N LEU A 27 -25.84 15.22 -26.21
CA LEU A 27 -25.77 13.79 -25.87
C LEU A 27 -25.55 12.92 -27.11
N ASP A 28 -26.21 13.24 -28.22
CA ASP A 28 -26.07 12.52 -29.49
C ASP A 28 -24.62 12.60 -30.01
N GLU A 29 -24.01 13.78 -29.96
CA GLU A 29 -22.60 13.99 -30.34
C GLU A 29 -21.63 13.21 -29.43
N VAL A 30 -21.87 13.22 -28.11
CA VAL A 30 -21.02 12.48 -27.16
C VAL A 30 -21.17 10.97 -27.36
N VAL A 31 -22.37 10.47 -27.65
CA VAL A 31 -22.63 9.05 -27.95
C VAL A 31 -21.89 8.65 -29.21
N ALA A 32 -21.97 9.44 -30.29
CA ALA A 32 -21.28 9.19 -31.56
C ALA A 32 -19.76 9.12 -31.39
N VAL A 33 -19.17 10.03 -30.59
CA VAL A 33 -17.72 10.11 -30.41
C VAL A 33 -17.17 9.08 -29.42
N THR A 34 -17.93 8.72 -28.38
CA THR A 34 -17.44 7.84 -27.30
C THR A 34 -17.87 6.37 -27.43
N GLY A 35 -18.93 6.11 -28.20
CA GLY A 35 -19.60 4.81 -28.29
C GLY A 35 -20.40 4.44 -27.03
N TRP A 36 -20.73 5.41 -26.18
CA TRP A 36 -21.49 5.16 -24.94
C TRP A 36 -22.99 5.07 -25.19
N THR A 37 -23.71 4.39 -24.29
CA THR A 37 -25.17 4.51 -24.23
C THR A 37 -25.58 5.90 -23.75
N ARG A 38 -26.74 6.40 -24.20
CA ARG A 38 -27.25 7.75 -23.87
C ARG A 38 -27.31 8.01 -22.36
N ASP A 39 -27.68 7.01 -21.58
CA ASP A 39 -27.73 7.10 -20.11
C ASP A 39 -26.34 7.19 -19.47
N ASN A 40 -25.36 6.46 -20.01
CA ASN A 40 -23.99 6.54 -19.54
C ASN A 40 -23.39 7.93 -19.84
N ALA A 41 -23.59 8.42 -21.07
CA ALA A 41 -23.18 9.78 -21.46
C ALA A 41 -23.81 10.84 -20.55
N ARG A 42 -25.12 10.77 -20.29
CA ARG A 42 -25.83 11.68 -19.37
C ARG A 42 -25.24 11.64 -17.96
N ARG A 43 -25.03 10.44 -17.39
CA ARG A 43 -24.45 10.27 -16.04
C ARG A 43 -23.06 10.88 -15.97
N ARG A 44 -22.20 10.61 -16.96
CA ARG A 44 -20.81 11.10 -17.03
C ARG A 44 -20.73 12.62 -17.16
N LEU A 45 -21.51 13.22 -18.06
CA LEU A 45 -21.57 14.67 -18.24
C LEU A 45 -22.10 15.38 -16.99
N THR A 46 -23.11 14.80 -16.33
CA THR A 46 -23.68 15.37 -15.10
C THR A 46 -22.70 15.30 -13.93
N GLN A 47 -21.96 14.19 -13.78
CA GLN A 47 -20.92 14.05 -12.77
C GLN A 47 -19.74 15.01 -13.02
N ALA A 48 -19.31 15.14 -14.27
CA ALA A 48 -18.26 16.07 -14.67
C ALA A 48 -18.66 17.55 -14.50
N ALA A 49 -19.94 17.87 -14.69
CA ALA A 49 -20.46 19.22 -14.47
C ALA A 49 -20.59 19.60 -12.97
N LYS A 50 -20.80 18.60 -12.10
CA LYS A 50 -20.85 18.76 -10.62
C LYS A 50 -19.46 18.84 -10.00
N HIS A 51 -18.49 18.13 -10.58
CA HIS A 51 -17.10 18.13 -10.14
C HIS A 51 -16.19 18.49 -11.32
N PRO A 52 -16.04 19.80 -11.61
CA PRO A 52 -15.13 20.24 -12.65
C PRO A 52 -13.74 19.69 -12.36
N PRO A 53 -13.05 19.08 -13.34
CA PRO A 53 -11.66 18.71 -13.16
C PRO A 53 -10.84 19.96 -12.81
N GLY A 54 -10.01 19.86 -11.77
CA GLY A 54 -9.04 20.89 -11.42
C GLY A 54 -8.00 21.08 -12.54
N PRO A 55 -7.18 22.13 -12.48
CA PRO A 55 -6.18 22.42 -13.52
C PRO A 55 -5.26 21.20 -13.67
N GLY A 56 -5.41 20.46 -14.78
CA GLY A 56 -4.50 19.39 -15.19
C GLY A 56 -5.02 17.95 -15.22
N ARG A 57 -6.25 17.57 -14.81
CA ARG A 57 -6.68 16.16 -14.98
C ARG A 57 -8.16 15.87 -14.85
N GLN A 58 -8.58 14.84 -15.61
CA GLN A 58 -9.78 13.97 -15.53
C GLN A 58 -10.80 14.24 -14.42
N VAL A 59 -12.10 14.13 -14.76
CA VAL A 59 -13.25 14.19 -13.82
C VAL A 59 -12.86 13.63 -12.46
N ALA A 60 -12.78 14.51 -11.45
CA ALA A 60 -12.26 14.16 -10.15
C ALA A 60 -13.05 12.95 -9.60
N LYS A 61 -12.38 11.80 -9.51
CA LYS A 61 -12.96 10.60 -8.90
C LYS A 61 -13.30 11.00 -7.48
N GLN A 62 -14.59 11.01 -7.11
CA GLN A 62 -14.96 11.40 -5.76
C GLN A 62 -14.14 10.56 -4.77
N PRO A 63 -13.39 11.20 -3.86
CA PRO A 63 -12.69 10.46 -2.82
C PRO A 63 -13.77 9.75 -2.00
N ARG A 64 -13.72 8.42 -1.95
CA ARG A 64 -14.63 7.65 -1.10
C ARG A 64 -14.42 8.12 0.33
N LYS A 65 -15.49 8.53 1.00
CA LYS A 65 -15.42 8.85 2.43
C LYS A 65 -14.85 7.61 3.16
N PRO A 66 -13.74 7.76 3.90
CA PRO A 66 -13.20 6.65 4.67
C PRO A 66 -14.25 6.23 5.71
N ARG A 67 -14.43 4.93 5.89
CA ARG A 67 -15.29 4.40 6.96
C ARG A 67 -14.76 4.84 8.32
N ALA A 68 -15.65 5.05 9.28
CA ALA A 68 -15.28 5.32 10.66
C ALA A 68 -14.35 4.21 11.18
N ARG A 69 -13.36 4.57 12.00
CA ARG A 69 -12.42 3.60 12.57
C ARG A 69 -13.17 2.78 13.62
N LYS A 70 -13.08 1.45 13.53
CA LYS A 70 -13.73 0.51 14.47
C LYS A 70 -13.04 0.51 15.84
N TYR A 71 -11.73 0.75 15.86
CA TYR A 71 -10.90 0.69 17.06
C TYR A 71 -10.47 2.08 17.48
N SER A 72 -10.32 2.27 18.80
CA SER A 72 -9.91 3.54 19.39
C SER A 72 -8.54 4.02 18.89
N TYR A 73 -8.28 5.32 19.04
CA TYR A 73 -6.97 5.89 18.75
C TYR A 73 -5.89 5.33 19.69
N ASP A 74 -6.25 5.12 20.95
CA ASP A 74 -5.36 4.61 21.99
C ASP A 74 -4.91 3.19 21.67
N ALA A 75 -5.82 2.31 21.23
CA ALA A 75 -5.43 0.98 20.77
C ALA A 75 -4.48 1.01 19.57
N VAL A 76 -4.64 1.94 18.63
CA VAL A 76 -3.68 2.08 17.53
C VAL A 76 -2.31 2.53 18.04
N LYS A 77 -2.25 3.40 19.06
CA LYS A 77 -0.98 3.86 19.63
C LYS A 77 -0.28 2.78 20.44
N VAL A 78 -1.01 2.04 21.27
CA VAL A 78 -0.46 0.90 22.00
C VAL A 78 -0.01 -0.19 21.01
N LEU A 79 -0.77 -0.46 19.95
CA LEU A 79 -0.37 -1.41 18.90
C LEU A 79 0.99 -1.05 18.28
N GLN A 80 1.24 0.24 18.02
CA GLN A 80 2.51 0.70 17.46
C GLN A 80 3.68 0.44 18.42
N ARG A 81 3.48 0.67 19.72
CA ARG A 81 4.49 0.40 20.76
C ARG A 81 4.77 -1.09 20.88
N VAL A 82 3.73 -1.92 20.98
CA VAL A 82 3.88 -3.40 21.05
C VAL A 82 4.61 -3.92 19.80
N TRP A 83 4.26 -3.41 18.62
CA TRP A 83 4.94 -3.80 17.38
C TRP A 83 6.43 -3.42 17.36
N ALA A 84 6.77 -2.23 17.84
CA ALA A 84 8.16 -1.80 17.97
C ALA A 84 8.95 -2.70 18.93
N ILE A 85 8.38 -3.04 20.09
CA ILE A 85 8.99 -3.95 21.06
C ILE A 85 9.15 -5.36 20.49
N SER A 86 8.19 -5.82 19.67
CA SER A 86 8.25 -7.14 19.04
C SER A 86 9.34 -7.29 17.96
N GLY A 87 10.05 -6.20 17.61
CA GLY A 87 11.06 -6.19 16.57
C GLY A 87 10.51 -6.14 15.14
N GLY A 88 9.31 -5.58 14.94
CA GLY A 88 8.81 -5.30 13.60
C GLY A 88 8.05 -6.45 12.90
N GLN A 89 7.48 -7.39 13.65
CA GLN A 89 6.80 -8.58 13.10
C GLN A 89 5.66 -8.25 12.10
N CYS A 90 5.40 -9.18 11.17
CA CYS A 90 4.25 -9.06 10.27
C CYS A 90 2.93 -9.29 11.03
N GLY A 91 1.81 -8.74 10.56
CA GLY A 91 0.56 -8.73 11.31
C GLY A 91 0.00 -10.11 11.63
N LYS A 92 0.33 -11.14 10.83
CA LYS A 92 -0.03 -12.54 11.11
C LYS A 92 0.69 -13.09 12.34
N TYR A 93 2.00 -12.88 12.44
CA TYR A 93 2.78 -13.30 13.61
C TYR A 93 2.39 -12.49 14.83
N LEU A 94 2.30 -11.16 14.69
CA LEU A 94 1.94 -10.28 15.80
C LEU A 94 0.56 -10.61 16.37
N HIS A 95 -0.40 -10.99 15.52
CA HIS A 95 -1.71 -11.44 15.98
C HIS A 95 -1.63 -12.74 16.79
N ALA A 96 -0.86 -13.72 16.32
CA ALA A 96 -0.70 -15.00 17.01
C ALA A 96 0.00 -14.85 18.35
N THR A 97 0.98 -13.96 18.45
CA THR A 97 1.77 -13.69 19.66
C THR A 97 1.17 -12.59 20.54
N MET A 98 0.12 -11.88 20.08
CA MET A 98 -0.43 -10.69 20.73
C MET A 98 -0.70 -10.89 22.22
N ARG A 99 -1.38 -11.98 22.56
CA ARG A 99 -1.75 -12.27 23.94
C ARG A 99 -0.53 -12.47 24.84
N ILE A 100 0.43 -13.27 24.38
CA ILE A 100 1.66 -13.55 25.12
C ILE A 100 2.47 -12.26 25.32
N LEU A 101 2.58 -11.44 24.27
CA LEU A 101 3.28 -10.16 24.36
C LEU A 101 2.62 -9.21 25.36
N LEU A 102 1.29 -9.09 25.33
CA LEU A 102 0.57 -8.25 26.30
C LEU A 102 0.74 -8.74 27.73
N ASP A 103 0.65 -10.05 27.97
CA ASP A 103 0.82 -10.64 29.30
C ASP A 103 2.26 -10.41 29.84
N LEU A 104 3.28 -10.55 28.99
CA LEU A 104 4.67 -10.26 29.36
C LEU A 104 4.89 -8.76 29.65
N LEU A 105 4.34 -7.88 28.81
CA LEU A 105 4.46 -6.44 28.98
C LEU A 105 3.75 -5.92 30.24
N GLU A 106 2.61 -6.53 30.61
CA GLU A 106 1.94 -6.28 31.88
C GLU A 106 2.79 -6.78 33.05
N ALA A 107 3.36 -7.98 32.97
CA ALA A 107 4.19 -8.56 34.01
C ALA A 107 5.47 -7.76 34.28
N HIS A 108 6.07 -7.17 33.24
CA HIS A 108 7.25 -6.31 33.36
C HIS A 108 6.92 -4.84 33.68
N ASN A 109 5.66 -4.51 33.96
CA ASN A 109 5.17 -3.14 34.19
C ASN A 109 5.48 -2.16 33.05
N GLU A 110 5.69 -2.65 31.83
CA GLU A 110 5.83 -1.80 30.63
C GLU A 110 4.48 -1.30 30.12
N LEU A 111 3.41 -2.05 30.40
CA LEU A 111 2.02 -1.67 30.16
C LEU A 111 1.23 -1.67 31.47
N THR A 112 1.20 -0.51 32.13
CA THR A 112 0.42 -0.30 33.35
C THR A 112 -0.98 0.20 33.02
N THR A 113 -2.01 -0.41 33.61
CA THR A 113 -3.41 0.02 33.41
C THR A 113 -3.59 1.47 33.90
N GLY A 114 -4.16 2.34 33.04
CA GLY A 114 -4.39 3.76 33.33
C GLY A 114 -3.21 4.68 32.97
N GLN A 115 -2.07 4.13 32.55
CA GLN A 115 -0.91 4.88 32.08
C GLN A 115 -0.67 4.63 30.59
N ASP A 116 0.02 5.56 29.91
CA ASP A 116 0.44 5.41 28.51
C ASP A 116 -0.67 4.99 27.52
N ARG A 117 -1.92 5.44 27.78
CA ARG A 117 -3.13 5.11 26.99
C ARG A 117 -3.50 3.62 27.00
N TYR A 118 -3.00 2.87 27.97
CA TYR A 118 -3.33 1.46 28.16
C TYR A 118 -4.45 1.30 29.19
N ASP A 119 -5.50 0.61 28.81
CA ASP A 119 -6.60 0.23 29.69
C ASP A 119 -7.13 -1.16 29.28
N LYS A 120 -7.93 -1.80 30.14
CA LYS A 120 -8.58 -3.09 29.87
C LYS A 120 -9.40 -3.05 28.58
N HIS A 121 -10.01 -1.91 28.27
CA HIS A 121 -10.72 -1.73 27.00
C HIS A 121 -9.78 -1.82 25.80
N VAL A 122 -8.63 -1.14 25.86
CA VAL A 122 -7.60 -1.16 24.81
C VAL A 122 -7.02 -2.56 24.63
N ARG A 123 -6.75 -3.28 25.72
CA ARG A 123 -6.33 -4.68 25.68
C ARG A 123 -7.32 -5.55 24.91
N LYS A 124 -8.61 -5.40 25.20
CA LYS A 124 -9.69 -6.13 24.51
C LYS A 124 -9.75 -5.78 23.02
N GLU A 125 -9.60 -4.50 22.69
CA GLU A 125 -9.55 -4.05 21.30
C GLU A 125 -8.38 -4.67 20.53
N LEU A 126 -7.18 -4.69 21.11
CA LEU A 126 -5.98 -5.28 20.52
C LEU A 126 -6.14 -6.79 20.25
N LEU A 127 -6.68 -7.54 21.22
CA LEU A 127 -6.97 -8.96 21.07
C LEU A 127 -8.06 -9.24 20.03
N ALA A 128 -8.97 -8.29 19.78
CA ALA A 128 -10.03 -8.40 18.80
C ALA A 128 -9.63 -7.91 17.38
N MET A 129 -8.43 -7.36 17.19
CA MET A 129 -7.98 -6.91 15.88
C MET A 129 -7.60 -8.10 14.99
N SER A 130 -8.08 -8.13 13.76
CA SER A 130 -7.63 -9.15 12.80
C SER A 130 -6.22 -8.85 12.26
N PRO A 131 -5.47 -9.87 11.78
CA PRO A 131 -4.14 -9.68 11.19
C PRO A 131 -4.10 -8.61 10.08
N ALA A 132 -5.11 -8.62 9.19
CA ALA A 132 -5.22 -7.64 8.11
C ALA A 132 -5.46 -6.21 8.62
N THR A 133 -6.16 -6.07 9.73
CA THR A 133 -6.39 -4.76 10.37
C THR A 133 -5.11 -4.23 11.00
N ILE A 134 -4.36 -5.11 11.68
CA ILE A 134 -3.05 -4.80 12.26
C ILE A 134 -2.11 -4.29 11.17
N ASP A 135 -1.95 -5.02 10.05
CA ASP A 135 -1.09 -4.59 8.95
C ASP A 135 -1.52 -3.26 8.34
N ARG A 136 -2.84 -3.00 8.22
CA ARG A 136 -3.35 -1.72 7.72
C ARG A 136 -3.01 -0.54 8.65
N TYR A 137 -3.08 -0.74 9.96
CA TYR A 137 -2.74 0.30 10.94
C TYR A 137 -1.23 0.52 11.09
N LEU A 138 -0.43 -0.52 10.90
CA LEU A 138 1.03 -0.45 10.94
C LEU A 138 1.66 0.02 9.62
N LYS A 139 0.92 -0.02 8.50
CA LYS A 139 1.39 0.48 7.19
C LYS A 139 2.12 1.83 7.24
N PRO A 140 1.58 2.90 7.88
CA PRO A 140 2.28 4.18 7.96
C PRO A 140 3.57 4.12 8.79
N MET A 141 3.65 3.24 9.81
CA MET A 141 4.88 3.06 10.60
C MET A 141 5.93 2.32 9.79
N ARG A 142 5.56 1.19 9.18
CA ARG A 142 6.47 0.44 8.29
C ARG A 142 6.98 1.26 7.11
N ALA A 143 6.20 2.22 6.61
CA ALA A 143 6.66 3.11 5.56
C ALA A 143 7.72 4.12 6.04
N ARG A 144 7.73 4.46 7.34
CA ARG A 144 8.75 5.30 7.97
C ARG A 144 10.00 4.50 8.31
N ASP A 145 9.80 3.27 8.80
CA ASP A 145 10.88 2.35 9.19
C ASP A 145 11.42 1.53 8.00
N ALA A 146 10.84 1.71 6.81
CA ALA A 146 11.38 1.13 5.59
C ALA A 146 12.78 1.70 5.40
N ILE A 147 13.78 0.90 5.76
CA ILE A 147 15.16 1.13 5.38
C ILE A 147 15.12 1.16 3.86
N ASN A 148 15.15 2.36 3.29
CA ASN A 148 15.37 2.55 1.87
C ASN A 148 16.72 1.92 1.60
N GLY A 149 16.72 0.69 1.10
CA GLY A 149 17.94 -0.04 0.81
C GLY A 149 18.77 0.85 -0.09
N ILE A 150 19.85 1.41 0.44
CA ILE A 150 20.90 1.98 -0.36
C ILE A 150 21.52 0.75 -1.01
N SER A 151 21.05 0.41 -2.20
CA SER A 151 21.69 -0.61 -3.01
C SER A 151 23.08 -0.06 -3.36
N THR A 152 24.08 -0.39 -2.54
CA THR A 152 25.47 0.03 -2.76
C THR A 152 26.04 -0.62 -4.03
N THR A 153 25.36 -1.62 -4.58
CA THR A 153 25.74 -2.30 -5.81
C THR A 153 24.72 -2.02 -6.92
N LYS A 154 25.11 -1.19 -7.90
CA LYS A 154 24.46 -1.24 -9.22
C LYS A 154 24.60 -2.67 -9.74
N PRO A 155 23.53 -3.38 -10.15
CA PRO A 155 23.67 -4.68 -10.77
C PRO A 155 24.35 -4.49 -12.13
N GLY A 156 25.68 -4.59 -12.15
CA GLY A 156 26.45 -4.65 -13.38
C GLY A 156 26.11 -5.96 -14.12
N SER A 157 25.87 -5.88 -15.42
CA SER A 157 25.65 -7.05 -16.28
C SER A 157 26.83 -8.02 -16.27
N LEU A 158 28.03 -7.54 -15.92
CA LEU A 158 29.30 -8.27 -16.01
C LEU A 158 29.45 -9.42 -15.01
N LEU A 159 28.90 -9.31 -13.80
CA LEU A 159 29.11 -10.34 -12.76
C LEU A 159 28.25 -11.59 -12.97
N ARG A 160 27.12 -11.50 -13.71
CA ARG A 160 26.30 -12.69 -14.01
C ARG A 160 26.96 -13.60 -15.05
N SER A 161 27.81 -13.06 -15.92
CA SER A 161 28.55 -13.81 -16.94
C SER A 161 29.89 -14.37 -16.43
N ALA A 162 30.41 -13.86 -15.31
CA ALA A 162 31.70 -14.27 -14.76
C ALA A 162 31.59 -15.36 -13.67
N ILE A 163 30.39 -15.59 -13.11
CA ILE A 163 30.16 -16.65 -12.13
C ILE A 163 29.57 -17.84 -12.87
N THR A 164 30.40 -18.84 -13.14
CA THR A 164 29.96 -20.12 -13.70
C THR A 164 29.00 -20.79 -12.71
N ILE A 165 27.70 -20.80 -13.03
CA ILE A 165 26.70 -21.52 -12.25
C ILE A 165 26.91 -23.00 -12.55
N ARG A 166 27.57 -23.71 -11.63
CA ARG A 166 27.71 -25.17 -11.73
C ARG A 166 26.32 -25.82 -11.69
N ARG A 167 26.02 -26.67 -12.66
CA ARG A 167 24.75 -27.44 -12.72
C ARG A 167 25.01 -28.85 -12.22
N ALA A 168 23.96 -29.52 -11.76
CA ALA A 168 24.04 -30.92 -11.38
C ALA A 168 24.52 -31.75 -12.59
N GLY A 169 25.75 -32.28 -12.51
CA GLY A 169 26.44 -32.98 -13.60
C GLY A 169 27.84 -32.45 -13.93
N ASP A 170 28.25 -31.31 -13.38
CA ASP A 170 29.62 -30.81 -13.54
C ASP A 170 30.61 -31.63 -12.69
N GLU A 171 31.73 -32.03 -13.30
CA GLU A 171 32.79 -32.81 -12.63
C GLU A 171 33.34 -32.04 -11.42
N VAL A 172 33.40 -32.73 -10.29
CA VAL A 172 33.96 -32.24 -9.03
C VAL A 172 35.45 -32.55 -9.09
N GLU A 173 36.33 -31.57 -8.86
CA GLU A 173 37.73 -31.88 -8.58
C GLU A 173 37.80 -32.79 -7.34
N ASP A 174 38.34 -33.99 -7.54
CA ASP A 174 38.21 -35.15 -6.64
C ASP A 174 39.01 -35.08 -5.32
N GLU A 175 39.52 -33.92 -4.91
CA GLU A 175 40.24 -33.81 -3.64
C GLU A 175 39.76 -32.67 -2.74
N PRO A 176 39.00 -32.98 -1.68
CA PRO A 176 38.77 -32.04 -0.59
C PRO A 176 40.04 -31.97 0.28
N GLY A 177 40.76 -30.85 0.23
CA GLY A 177 41.87 -30.57 1.17
C GLY A 177 43.23 -30.18 0.57
N GLY A 178 43.30 -29.82 -0.71
CA GLY A 178 44.55 -29.35 -1.34
C GLY A 178 45.06 -28.03 -0.75
N MET A 179 45.91 -28.11 0.27
CA MET A 179 46.63 -26.97 0.83
C MET A 179 47.84 -26.67 -0.06
N ASN A 180 47.78 -25.56 -0.80
CA ASN A 180 48.89 -25.10 -1.65
C ASN A 180 50.13 -24.82 -0.76
N PRO A 181 51.29 -25.48 -0.98
CA PRO A 181 52.47 -25.34 -0.15
C PRO A 181 53.23 -24.01 -0.31
N GLU A 182 52.82 -23.12 -1.22
CA GLU A 182 53.53 -21.87 -1.52
C GLU A 182 53.26 -20.73 -0.50
N TRP A 183 52.46 -20.97 0.54
CA TRP A 183 52.05 -19.97 1.53
C TRP A 183 53.01 -19.81 2.74
N TRP A 184 54.15 -20.51 2.76
CA TRP A 184 55.12 -20.51 3.89
C TRP A 184 56.51 -19.97 3.54
N THR A 185 56.63 -19.07 2.57
CA THR A 185 57.83 -18.22 2.41
C THR A 185 57.45 -16.77 2.23
N ARG A 186 57.09 -16.11 3.33
CA ARG A 186 57.39 -14.70 3.57
C ARG A 186 57.46 -14.37 5.05
#